data_AF-A0AA50AFY8-F1
#
_entry.id   AF-A0AA50AFY8-F1
#
_cell.length_a   1.000
_cell.length_b   1.000
_cell.length_c   1.000
_cell.angle_alpha   90.00
_cell.angle_beta   90.00
_cell.angle_gamma   90.00
#
_symmetry.space_group_name_H-M   'P 1'
#
loop_
_entity.id
_entity.type
_entity.pdbx_description
1 polymer ?
#
loop_
_entity_poly.entity_id
_entity_poly.type
_entity_poly.pdbx_seq_one_letter_code
_entity_poly.pdbx_strand_id
1 'polypeptide(L)'
;PTVSVFLDPCFVAAFQSLGSWFKGTELTLWETVHGIKFWEFMNQNPGINQRFNEAMASDTEILTSFVVKAACKQIFEGLGSLVDVGGGNGSLSRIISEAFPGIKCTVLDLPHVVANLPEADNLKYIAGDMFQFIPPADAFLFKLIFHGLGDEDGLKILKKRREAIASNGKRGKVIIID
;
A
#
# COMPACT_ATOMS: atom_id res chain seq x y z
N PRO A 1 1.38 14.64 11.00
CA PRO A 1 0.22 13.87 10.48
C PRO A 1 0.05 12.51 11.19
N THR A 2 1.10 11.68 11.17
CA THR A 2 1.16 10.33 11.78
C THR A 2 0.71 10.30 13.25
N VAL A 3 1.30 11.15 14.10
CA VAL A 3 0.96 11.23 15.53
C VAL A 3 -0.54 11.53 15.75
N SER A 4 -1.13 12.41 14.94
CA SER A 4 -2.53 12.80 15.10
C SER A 4 -3.52 11.68 14.75
N VAL A 5 -3.15 10.75 13.87
CA VAL A 5 -3.99 9.60 13.51
C VAL A 5 -3.93 8.55 14.61
N PHE A 6 -2.74 8.21 15.07
CA PHE A 6 -2.58 7.15 16.09
C PHE A 6 -3.01 7.56 17.49
N LEU A 7 -3.16 8.87 17.76
CA LEU A 7 -3.76 9.40 18.99
C LEU A 7 -5.27 9.62 18.87
N ASP A 8 -5.88 9.36 17.72
CA ASP A 8 -7.33 9.41 17.59
C ASP A 8 -7.99 8.38 18.53
N PRO A 9 -9.09 8.73 19.22
CA PRO A 9 -9.77 7.81 20.13
C PRO A 9 -10.06 6.42 19.54
N CYS A 10 -10.33 6.30 18.24
CA CYS A 10 -10.58 5.00 17.63
C CYS A 10 -9.34 4.09 17.61
N PHE A 11 -8.14 4.65 17.40
CA PHE A 11 -6.88 3.92 17.47
C PHE A 11 -6.48 3.62 18.91
N VAL A 12 -6.61 4.60 19.81
CA VAL A 12 -6.24 4.44 21.23
C VAL A 12 -7.09 3.37 21.91
N ALA A 13 -8.40 3.30 21.61
CA ALA A 13 -9.30 2.29 22.15
C ALA A 13 -8.85 0.85 21.81
N ALA A 14 -8.30 0.64 20.60
CA ALA A 14 -7.72 -0.64 20.21
C ALA A 14 -6.56 -1.01 21.13
N PHE A 15 -5.61 -0.11 21.34
CA PHE A 15 -4.44 -0.36 22.20
C PHE A 15 -4.79 -0.60 23.67
N GLN A 16 -5.82 0.07 24.19
CA GLN A 16 -6.29 -0.15 25.57
C GLN A 16 -6.86 -1.56 25.78
N SER A 17 -7.25 -2.25 24.69
CA SER A 17 -7.84 -3.59 24.73
C SER A 17 -6.80 -4.71 24.48
N LEU A 18 -5.51 -4.40 24.43
CA LEU A 18 -4.46 -5.41 24.21
C LEU A 18 -4.51 -6.54 25.24
N GLY A 19 -4.68 -6.21 26.52
CA GLY A 19 -4.68 -7.20 27.60
C GLY A 19 -5.87 -8.18 27.55
N SER A 20 -7.01 -7.77 27.01
CA SER A 20 -8.16 -8.67 26.78
C SER A 20 -7.99 -9.46 25.49
N TRP A 21 -7.45 -8.84 24.44
CA TRP A 21 -7.21 -9.49 23.15
C TRP A 21 -6.28 -10.70 23.25
N PHE A 22 -5.21 -10.62 24.04
CA PHE A 22 -4.30 -11.74 24.30
C PHE A 22 -4.97 -12.98 24.94
N LYS A 23 -6.20 -12.87 25.44
CA LYS A 23 -6.87 -13.94 26.19
C LYS A 23 -7.80 -14.83 25.36
N GLY A 24 -7.96 -14.60 24.06
CA GLY A 24 -8.66 -15.57 23.22
C GLY A 24 -9.53 -15.00 22.11
N THR A 25 -8.93 -14.29 21.16
CA THR A 25 -9.61 -13.93 19.91
C THR A 25 -8.72 -14.22 18.72
N GLU A 26 -9.29 -14.87 17.69
CA GLU A 26 -8.69 -15.05 16.36
C GLU A 26 -8.85 -13.79 15.48
N LEU A 27 -9.65 -12.81 15.92
CA LEU A 27 -9.84 -11.55 15.22
C LEU A 27 -8.65 -10.62 15.45
N THR A 28 -8.48 -9.65 14.56
CA THR A 28 -7.51 -8.57 14.79
C THR A 28 -7.89 -7.75 16.02
N LEU A 29 -6.91 -7.07 16.63
CA LEU A 29 -7.17 -6.15 17.73
C LEU A 29 -8.22 -5.09 17.36
N TRP A 30 -8.16 -4.60 16.12
CA TRP A 30 -9.11 -3.63 15.60
C TRP A 30 -10.54 -4.18 15.54
N GLU A 31 -10.73 -5.34 14.91
CA GLU A 31 -12.05 -5.98 14.81
C GLU A 31 -12.62 -6.34 16.18
N THR A 32 -11.76 -6.73 17.13
CA THR A 32 -12.19 -7.03 18.51
C THR A 32 -12.85 -5.84 19.19
N VAL A 33 -12.34 -4.63 18.94
CA VAL A 33 -12.83 -3.40 19.59
C VAL A 33 -13.95 -2.73 18.81
N HIS A 34 -13.84 -2.69 17.48
CA HIS A 34 -14.76 -1.93 16.62
C HIS A 34 -15.84 -2.79 15.97
N GLY A 35 -15.73 -4.12 16.04
CA GLY A 35 -16.70 -5.07 15.46
C GLY A 35 -16.69 -5.12 13.92
N ILE A 36 -15.82 -4.36 13.26
CA ILE A 36 -15.70 -4.29 11.81
C ILE A 36 -14.24 -4.26 11.38
N LYS A 37 -13.97 -4.63 10.12
CA LYS A 37 -12.62 -4.63 9.53
C LYS A 37 -12.05 -3.22 9.42
N PHE A 38 -10.73 -3.09 9.55
CA PHE A 38 -10.03 -1.81 9.47
C PHE A 38 -10.35 -1.02 8.18
N TRP A 39 -10.18 -1.65 7.02
CA TRP A 39 -10.43 -0.98 5.74
C TRP A 39 -11.92 -0.73 5.45
N GLU A 40 -12.81 -1.52 6.05
CA GLU A 40 -14.24 -1.27 6.00
C GLU A 40 -14.63 -0.06 6.87
N PHE A 41 -14.04 0.04 8.06
CA PHE A 41 -14.18 1.22 8.93
C PHE A 41 -13.71 2.48 8.22
N MET A 42 -12.56 2.44 7.53
CA MET A 42 -12.03 3.58 6.78
C MET A 42 -12.98 4.02 5.67
N ASN A 43 -13.57 3.09 4.93
CA ASN A 43 -14.58 3.38 3.92
C ASN A 43 -15.82 4.07 4.51
N GLN A 44 -16.27 3.65 5.70
CA GLN A 44 -17.42 4.25 6.39
C GLN A 44 -17.10 5.60 7.06
N ASN A 45 -15.81 5.94 7.25
CA ASN A 45 -15.37 7.14 7.97
C ASN A 45 -14.39 7.98 7.12
N PRO A 46 -14.86 8.71 6.10
CA PRO A 46 -14.01 9.44 5.15
C PRO A 46 -13.03 10.43 5.80
N GLY A 47 -13.43 11.11 6.88
CA GLY A 47 -12.55 12.05 7.59
C GLY A 47 -11.40 11.39 8.36
N ILE A 48 -11.57 10.15 8.82
CA ILE A 48 -10.48 9.37 9.43
C ILE A 48 -9.60 8.79 8.32
N ASN A 49 -10.21 8.26 7.26
CA ASN A 49 -9.51 7.74 6.09
C ASN A 49 -8.59 8.78 5.45
N GLN A 50 -9.07 10.01 5.27
CA GLN A 50 -8.26 11.10 4.73
C GLN A 50 -7.01 11.36 5.58
N ARG A 51 -7.18 11.51 6.90
CA ARG A 51 -6.05 11.73 7.81
C ARG A 51 -5.07 10.56 7.81
N PHE A 52 -5.59 9.33 7.73
CA PHE A 52 -4.76 8.13 7.61
C PHE A 52 -3.92 8.15 6.32
N ASN A 53 -4.52 8.48 5.18
CA ASN A 53 -3.81 8.60 3.90
C ASN A 53 -2.74 9.71 3.94
N GLU A 54 -3.05 10.85 4.57
CA GLU A 54 -2.08 11.94 4.78
C GLU A 54 -0.92 11.52 5.70
N ALA A 55 -1.19 10.74 6.73
CA ALA A 55 -0.16 10.16 7.60
C ALA A 55 0.76 9.19 6.85
N MET A 56 0.20 8.27 6.06
CA MET A 56 1.01 7.34 5.25
C MET A 56 1.83 8.06 4.17
N ALA A 57 1.33 9.19 3.68
CA ALA A 57 2.03 10.03 2.73
C ALA A 57 3.17 10.84 3.37
N SER A 58 3.04 11.31 4.62
CA SER A 58 4.06 12.21 5.22
C SER A 58 5.43 11.57 5.34
N ASP A 59 5.49 10.27 5.65
CA ASP A 59 6.76 9.56 5.82
C ASP A 59 7.37 9.17 4.46
N THR A 60 6.57 9.28 3.39
CA THR A 60 7.01 8.95 2.02
C THR A 60 8.04 9.95 1.52
N GLU A 61 8.01 11.23 1.91
CA GLU A 61 8.99 12.22 1.44
C GLU A 61 10.42 11.91 1.89
N ILE A 62 10.59 11.49 3.15
CA ILE A 62 11.90 11.10 3.70
C ILE A 62 12.38 9.83 3.00
N LEU A 63 11.50 8.83 2.86
CA LEU A 63 11.81 7.56 2.25
C LEU A 63 12.13 7.71 0.75
N THR A 64 11.48 8.65 0.09
CA THR A 64 11.72 9.04 -1.31
C THR A 64 13.12 9.56 -1.51
N SER A 65 13.63 10.40 -0.61
CA SER A 65 15.00 10.93 -0.73
C SER A 65 16.03 9.79 -0.76
N PHE A 66 15.76 8.71 -0.03
CA PHE A 66 16.62 7.53 0.03
C PHE A 66 16.47 6.63 -1.22
N VAL A 67 15.22 6.30 -1.59
CA VAL A 67 14.91 5.41 -2.72
C VAL A 67 15.30 6.02 -4.07
N VAL A 68 15.07 7.32 -4.25
CA VAL A 68 15.28 7.98 -5.55
C VAL A 68 16.71 8.53 -5.70
N LYS A 69 17.31 9.10 -4.64
CA LYS A 69 18.55 9.87 -4.79
C LYS A 69 19.84 9.15 -4.37
N ALA A 70 19.80 8.16 -3.49
CA ALA A 70 21.03 7.70 -2.83
C ALA A 70 21.42 6.22 -3.05
N ALA A 71 20.47 5.29 -3.17
CA ALA A 71 20.83 3.86 -3.05
C ALA A 71 20.13 2.86 -4.00
N CYS A 72 19.07 3.25 -4.73
CA CYS A 72 18.18 2.27 -5.35
C CYS A 72 17.81 2.52 -6.82
N LYS A 73 18.54 3.39 -7.55
CA LYS A 73 18.24 3.66 -8.97
C LYS A 73 18.22 2.39 -9.83
N GLN A 74 19.14 1.47 -9.55
CA GLN A 74 19.30 0.18 -10.23
C GLN A 74 18.09 -0.75 -10.04
N ILE A 75 17.26 -0.53 -9.01
CA ILE A 75 16.01 -1.28 -8.82
C ILE A 75 15.06 -1.00 -9.98
N PHE A 76 14.98 0.27 -10.39
CA PHE A 76 14.04 0.78 -11.40
C PHE A 76 14.61 0.76 -12.83
N GLU A 77 15.90 0.54 -13.00
CA GLU A 77 16.52 0.43 -14.33
C GLU A 77 15.92 -0.71 -15.16
N GLY A 78 15.60 -0.40 -16.42
CA GLY A 78 15.04 -1.34 -17.39
C GLY A 78 13.55 -1.63 -17.24
N LEU A 79 12.86 -1.04 -16.26
CA LEU A 79 11.40 -1.16 -16.14
C LEU A 79 10.71 -0.25 -17.15
N GLY A 80 9.67 -0.74 -17.83
CA GLY A 80 8.74 0.09 -18.61
C GLY A 80 7.41 0.34 -17.87
N SER A 81 7.09 -0.48 -16.87
CA SER A 81 5.86 -0.40 -16.09
C SER A 81 6.07 -0.84 -14.64
N LEU A 82 5.40 -0.15 -13.71
CA LEU A 82 5.42 -0.45 -12.29
C LEU A 82 4.00 -0.33 -11.72
N VAL A 83 3.60 -1.31 -10.91
CA VAL A 83 2.35 -1.28 -10.15
C VAL A 83 2.67 -1.14 -8.67
N ASP A 84 2.20 -0.06 -8.07
CA ASP A 84 2.28 0.23 -6.63
C ASP A 84 1.00 -0.30 -5.97
N VAL A 85 1.12 -1.43 -5.29
CA VAL A 85 -0.01 -2.19 -4.74
C VAL A 85 -0.26 -1.73 -3.31
N GLY A 86 -1.46 -1.24 -3.04
CA GLY A 86 -1.76 -0.49 -1.81
C GLY A 86 -1.03 0.86 -1.77
N GLY A 87 -0.84 1.48 -2.93
CA GLY A 87 -0.04 2.71 -3.09
C GLY A 87 -0.67 3.98 -2.51
N GLY A 88 -1.85 3.88 -1.89
CA GLY A 88 -2.56 4.97 -1.25
C GLY A 88 -2.93 6.08 -2.23
N ASN A 89 -2.64 7.32 -1.85
CA ASN A 89 -2.85 8.49 -2.71
C ASN A 89 -1.82 8.62 -3.86
N GLY A 90 -0.90 7.65 -3.99
CA GLY A 90 0.11 7.61 -5.04
C GLY A 90 1.30 8.53 -4.82
N SER A 91 1.54 9.06 -3.61
CA SER A 91 2.69 9.93 -3.34
C SER A 91 4.02 9.33 -3.80
N LEU A 92 4.29 8.06 -3.50
CA LEU A 92 5.53 7.40 -3.93
C LEU A 92 5.57 7.21 -5.44
N SER A 93 4.49 6.71 -6.03
CA SER A 93 4.36 6.50 -7.47
C SER A 93 4.54 7.79 -8.28
N ARG A 94 4.03 8.93 -7.79
CA ARG A 94 4.25 10.24 -8.43
C ARG A 94 5.73 10.54 -8.50
N ILE A 95 6.44 10.38 -7.39
CA ILE A 95 7.86 10.73 -7.34
C ILE A 95 8.71 9.76 -8.19
N ILE A 96 8.36 8.47 -8.21
CA ILE A 96 8.98 7.50 -9.12
C ILE A 96 8.74 7.92 -10.58
N SER A 97 7.52 8.30 -10.94
CA SER A 97 7.19 8.71 -12.31
C SER A 97 7.93 9.98 -12.77
N GLU A 98 8.18 10.92 -11.84
CA GLU A 98 8.94 12.14 -12.10
C GLU A 98 10.45 11.86 -12.22
N ALA A 99 10.99 10.98 -11.37
CA ALA A 99 12.40 10.60 -11.40
C ALA A 99 12.76 9.67 -12.57
N PHE A 100 11.79 8.88 -13.03
CA PHE A 100 11.95 7.91 -14.11
C PHE A 100 10.83 8.05 -15.16
N PRO A 101 10.86 9.09 -16.03
CA PRO A 101 9.78 9.37 -16.98
C PRO A 101 9.47 8.26 -18.00
N GLY A 102 10.38 7.28 -18.15
CA GLY A 102 10.17 6.10 -18.98
C GLY A 102 9.31 5.00 -18.35
N ILE A 103 9.02 5.09 -17.04
CA ILE A 103 8.24 4.10 -16.30
C ILE A 103 6.79 4.56 -16.21
N LYS A 104 5.88 3.75 -16.75
CA LYS A 104 4.44 3.93 -16.53
C LYS A 104 4.07 3.41 -15.15
N CYS A 105 3.69 4.31 -14.25
CA CYS A 105 3.29 3.96 -12.88
C CYS A 105 1.77 3.77 -12.81
N THR A 106 1.34 2.73 -12.10
CA THR A 106 -0.08 2.47 -11.80
C THR A 106 -0.23 2.21 -10.31
N VAL A 107 -1.05 3.01 -9.64
CA VAL A 107 -1.44 2.78 -8.25
C VAL A 107 -2.68 1.88 -8.24
N LEU A 108 -2.60 0.75 -7.55
CA LEU A 108 -3.75 -0.09 -7.25
C LEU A 108 -4.10 0.08 -5.78
N ASP A 109 -5.31 0.54 -5.49
CA ASP A 109 -5.81 0.61 -4.12
C ASP A 109 -7.33 0.44 -4.08
N LEU A 110 -7.90 0.40 -2.87
CA LEU A 110 -9.33 0.27 -2.67
C LEU A 110 -10.08 1.46 -3.30
N PRO A 111 -11.32 1.25 -3.78
CA PRO A 111 -12.08 2.29 -4.48
C PRO A 111 -12.21 3.61 -3.73
N HIS A 112 -12.37 3.56 -2.40
CA HIS A 112 -12.52 4.76 -1.56
C HIS A 112 -11.21 5.51 -1.32
N VAL A 113 -10.05 4.89 -1.60
CA VAL A 113 -8.73 5.51 -1.46
C VAL A 113 -8.35 6.29 -2.71
N VAL A 114 -8.60 5.69 -3.89
CA VAL A 114 -8.24 6.32 -5.18
C VAL A 114 -9.34 7.16 -5.81
N ALA A 115 -10.52 7.24 -5.18
CA ALA A 115 -11.60 8.08 -5.64
C ALA A 115 -11.15 9.54 -5.78
N ASN A 116 -11.40 10.13 -6.97
CA ASN A 116 -11.14 11.54 -7.28
C ASN A 116 -9.66 11.97 -7.21
N LEU A 117 -8.70 11.04 -7.29
CA LEU A 117 -7.30 11.42 -7.40
C LEU A 117 -6.94 11.94 -8.80
N PRO A 118 -6.13 13.00 -8.91
CA PRO A 118 -5.75 13.56 -10.20
C PRO A 118 -4.79 12.62 -10.94
N GLU A 119 -5.15 12.21 -12.15
CA GLU A 119 -4.26 11.48 -13.04
C GLU A 119 -3.13 12.39 -13.56
N ALA A 120 -1.99 11.78 -13.92
CA ALA A 120 -0.91 12.44 -14.64
C ALA A 120 -0.46 11.55 -15.81
N ASP A 121 0.26 12.11 -16.78
CA ASP A 121 0.61 11.41 -18.03
C ASP A 121 1.24 10.03 -17.82
N ASN A 122 2.08 9.88 -16.80
CA ASN A 122 2.78 8.64 -16.45
C ASN A 122 2.29 7.99 -15.14
N LEU A 123 1.18 8.46 -14.57
CA LEU A 123 0.61 7.94 -13.33
C LEU A 123 -0.89 7.72 -13.48
N LYS A 124 -1.31 6.47 -13.33
CA LYS A 124 -2.72 6.07 -13.35
C LYS A 124 -3.14 5.47 -12.03
N TYR A 125 -4.44 5.52 -11.76
CA TYR A 125 -5.05 4.91 -10.59
C TYR A 125 -6.02 3.82 -11.03
N ILE A 126 -5.98 2.68 -10.35
CA ILE A 126 -6.92 1.57 -10.53
C ILE A 126 -7.56 1.29 -9.17
N ALA A 127 -8.88 1.40 -9.12
CA ALA A 127 -9.67 0.95 -7.99
C ALA A 127 -9.81 -0.58 -8.03
N GLY A 128 -9.44 -1.26 -6.96
CA GLY A 128 -9.55 -2.71 -6.91
C GLY A 128 -9.09 -3.33 -5.60
N ASP A 129 -9.18 -4.67 -5.56
CA ASP A 129 -8.72 -5.49 -4.44
C ASP A 129 -7.51 -6.32 -4.91
N MET A 130 -6.37 -6.11 -4.25
CA MET A 130 -5.11 -6.80 -4.54
C MET A 130 -5.19 -8.33 -4.38
N PHE A 131 -6.12 -8.83 -3.55
CA PHE A 131 -6.36 -10.25 -3.39
C PHE A 131 -7.10 -10.87 -4.58
N GLN A 132 -7.90 -10.08 -5.27
CA GLN A 132 -8.65 -10.49 -6.45
C GLN A 132 -7.79 -10.36 -7.72
N PHE A 133 -7.27 -9.16 -7.96
CA PHE A 133 -6.55 -8.84 -9.18
C PHE A 133 -5.51 -7.75 -8.94
N ILE A 134 -4.33 -7.94 -9.53
CA ILE A 134 -3.31 -6.90 -9.65
C ILE A 134 -2.91 -6.89 -11.14
N PRO A 135 -2.95 -5.72 -11.81
CA PRO A 135 -2.66 -5.58 -13.24
C PRO A 135 -1.22 -6.01 -13.57
N PRO A 136 -0.95 -6.52 -14.78
CA PRO A 136 0.41 -6.92 -15.17
C PRO A 136 1.34 -5.71 -15.28
N ALA A 137 2.59 -5.87 -14.82
CA ALA A 137 3.67 -4.89 -14.93
C ALA A 137 5.05 -5.57 -14.86
N ASP A 138 6.11 -4.81 -15.17
CA ASP A 138 7.49 -5.29 -15.05
C ASP A 138 7.93 -5.38 -13.58
N ALA A 139 7.38 -4.52 -12.71
CA ALA A 139 7.60 -4.59 -11.26
C ALA A 139 6.33 -4.35 -10.44
N PHE A 140 6.28 -4.99 -9.27
CA PHE A 140 5.25 -4.79 -8.26
C PHE A 140 5.89 -4.24 -6.99
N LEU A 141 5.46 -3.05 -6.56
CA LEU A 141 5.92 -2.38 -5.36
C LEU A 141 4.90 -2.56 -4.25
N PHE A 142 5.37 -2.93 -3.07
CA PHE A 142 4.60 -3.06 -1.84
C PHE A 142 5.29 -2.24 -0.75
N LYS A 143 4.78 -1.04 -0.47
CA LYS A 143 5.26 -0.20 0.63
C LYS A 143 4.27 -0.29 1.79
N LEU A 144 4.74 -0.69 2.97
CA LEU A 144 3.94 -0.73 4.20
C LEU A 144 2.68 -1.60 4.06
N ILE A 145 2.82 -2.73 3.36
CA ILE A 145 1.71 -3.66 3.08
C ILE A 145 1.82 -4.92 3.92
N PHE A 146 2.96 -5.60 3.87
CA PHE A 146 3.05 -6.94 4.47
C PHE A 146 3.06 -6.91 5.99
N HIS A 147 3.49 -5.81 6.63
CA HIS A 147 3.32 -5.63 8.08
C HIS A 147 1.85 -5.60 8.53
N GLY A 148 0.93 -5.26 7.62
CA GLY A 148 -0.51 -5.15 7.90
C GLY A 148 -1.28 -6.43 7.60
N LEU A 149 -0.60 -7.49 7.15
CA LEU A 149 -1.19 -8.75 6.72
C LEU A 149 -0.72 -9.91 7.60
N GLY A 150 -1.56 -10.93 7.72
CA GLY A 150 -1.12 -12.23 8.21
C GLY A 150 -0.27 -12.97 7.18
N ASP A 151 0.61 -13.86 7.65
CA ASP A 151 1.54 -14.63 6.82
C ASP A 151 0.86 -15.34 5.64
N GLU A 152 -0.30 -15.96 5.86
CA GLU A 152 -1.03 -16.67 4.81
C GLU A 152 -1.45 -15.75 3.67
N ASP A 153 -1.93 -14.55 4.01
CA ASP A 153 -2.38 -13.57 3.05
C ASP A 153 -1.22 -12.93 2.29
N GLY A 154 -0.12 -12.64 2.99
CA GLY A 154 1.13 -12.23 2.36
C GLY A 154 1.65 -13.26 1.36
N LEU A 155 1.67 -14.54 1.75
CA LEU A 155 2.09 -15.64 0.88
C LEU A 155 1.17 -15.82 -0.33
N LYS A 156 -0.15 -15.68 -0.17
CA LYS A 156 -1.11 -15.74 -1.30
C LYS A 156 -0.79 -14.68 -2.35
N ILE A 157 -0.54 -13.44 -1.92
CA ILE A 157 -0.19 -12.33 -2.83
C ILE A 157 1.12 -12.64 -3.56
N LEU A 158 2.18 -12.97 -2.83
CA LEU A 158 3.51 -13.22 -3.39
C LEU A 158 3.53 -14.39 -4.38
N LYS A 159 2.82 -15.50 -4.07
CA LYS A 159 2.70 -16.66 -4.97
C LYS A 159 2.04 -16.28 -6.29
N LYS A 160 0.89 -15.58 -6.24
CA LYS A 160 0.19 -15.12 -7.44
C LYS A 160 1.09 -14.22 -8.32
N ARG A 161 1.90 -13.36 -7.71
CA ARG A 161 2.82 -12.48 -8.46
C ARG A 161 3.97 -13.25 -9.10
N ARG A 162 4.57 -14.19 -8.38
CA ARG A 162 5.62 -15.05 -8.91
C ARG A 162 5.14 -15.82 -10.16
N GLU A 163 3.92 -16.36 -10.11
CA GLU A 163 3.32 -17.09 -11.23
C GLU A 163 3.09 -16.18 -12.45
N ALA A 164 2.52 -14.98 -12.24
CA ALA A 164 2.30 -14.01 -13.31
C ALA A 164 3.59 -13.49 -13.96
N ILE A 165 4.67 -13.36 -13.17
CA ILE A 165 5.99 -12.98 -13.68
C ILE A 165 6.57 -14.13 -14.51
N ALA A 166 6.52 -15.36 -14.00
CA ALA A 166 7.10 -16.53 -14.66
C ALA A 166 6.41 -16.86 -15.99
N SER A 167 5.10 -16.68 -16.11
CA SER A 167 4.33 -17.00 -17.32
C SER A 167 4.65 -16.09 -18.52
N ASN A 168 5.16 -14.89 -18.29
CA ASN A 168 5.39 -13.90 -19.35
C ASN A 168 6.79 -13.98 -19.99
N GLY A 169 7.62 -14.96 -19.61
CA GLY A 169 8.98 -15.14 -20.14
C GLY A 169 9.95 -13.99 -19.84
N LYS A 170 9.50 -12.96 -19.11
CA LYS A 170 10.26 -11.78 -18.69
C LYS A 170 10.69 -11.92 -17.24
N ARG A 171 11.86 -11.36 -16.90
CA ARG A 171 12.28 -11.18 -15.49
C ARG A 171 11.54 -9.98 -14.90
N GLY A 172 10.39 -10.21 -14.29
CA GLY A 172 9.71 -9.23 -13.44
C GLY A 172 10.32 -9.16 -12.05
N LYS A 173 10.03 -8.10 -11.29
CA LYS A 173 10.53 -7.88 -9.92
C LYS A 173 9.39 -7.65 -8.93
N VAL A 174 9.61 -8.06 -7.68
CA VAL A 174 8.79 -7.63 -6.54
C VAL A 174 9.69 -6.80 -5.62
N ILE A 175 9.23 -5.61 -5.24
CA ILE A 175 9.94 -4.66 -4.39
C ILE A 175 9.13 -4.49 -3.13
N ILE A 176 9.74 -4.74 -1.97
CA ILE A 176 9.11 -4.63 -0.66
C ILE A 176 9.83 -3.56 0.14
N ILE A 177 9.07 -2.66 0.74
CA ILE A 177 9.54 -1.63 1.67
C ILE A 177 8.64 -1.73 2.89
N ASP A 178 9.19 -2.20 4.01
CA ASP A 178 8.49 -2.31 5.30
C ASP A 178 9.36 -1.77 6.43
#